data_AF-A0A5A9P6I6-F1
#
_entry.id   AF-A0A5A9P6I6-F1
#
_cell.length_a   1.000
_cell.length_b   1.000
_cell.length_c   1.000
_cell.angle_alpha   90.00
_cell.angle_beta   90.00
_cell.angle_gamma   90.00
#
_symmetry.space_group_name_H-M   'P 1'
#
loop_
_entity.id
_entity.type
_entity.pdbx_description
1 polymer ?
#
loop_
_entity_poly.entity_id
_entity_poly.type
_entity_poly.pdbx_seq_one_letter_code
_entity_poly.pdbx_strand_id
1 'polypeptide(L)'
;MHELKEKKVTDNTLLSNLDFAECFLREHPLCRWSMLLVKGNGLCVQIGNSKSHVFMVSSDSQQNTYINLHMYINSQICSEHILESHFFGHSCQDEIQCSSSRAREAVHESDLDRLTIKCNRFTIIFTNYRLYNHKTVETKCQLPLKTITVEGLLEKKIWLQKEKATCHGLIACIDHLIKLYLTTSDAPDSGRFILHADKEIIRIVSLGNLINRCIVM
;
A
#
# COMPACT_ATOMS: atom_id res chain seq x y z
N MET A 1 -1.57 -16.82 19.50
CA MET A 1 -2.92 -17.29 19.09
C MET A 1 -3.61 -18.14 20.16
N HIS A 2 -2.89 -19.03 20.88
CA HIS A 2 -3.45 -19.86 21.96
C HIS A 2 -4.11 -19.04 23.09
N GLU A 3 -3.45 -17.98 23.59
CA GLU A 3 -3.98 -17.14 24.68
C GLU A 3 -5.23 -16.31 24.31
N LEU A 4 -5.44 -16.00 23.03
CA LEU A 4 -6.61 -15.21 22.59
C LEU A 4 -7.86 -16.09 22.45
N LYS A 5 -7.69 -17.36 22.05
CA LYS A 5 -8.79 -18.34 22.01
C LYS A 5 -9.36 -18.62 23.41
N GLU A 6 -8.50 -18.62 24.43
CA GLU A 6 -8.91 -18.79 25.83
C GLU A 6 -9.70 -17.59 26.38
N LYS A 7 -9.46 -16.38 25.85
CA LYS A 7 -10.08 -15.13 26.33
C LYS A 7 -11.43 -14.78 25.69
N LYS A 8 -11.99 -15.62 24.80
CA LYS A 8 -13.26 -15.37 24.07
C LYS A 8 -13.35 -13.95 23.51
N VAL A 9 -12.31 -13.50 22.82
CA VAL A 9 -12.27 -12.16 22.22
C VAL A 9 -13.35 -12.05 21.14
N THR A 10 -14.34 -11.16 21.34
CA THR A 10 -15.45 -10.89 20.40
C THR A 10 -15.29 -9.57 19.64
N ASP A 11 -14.14 -8.91 19.77
CA ASP A 11 -13.87 -7.66 19.05
C ASP A 11 -13.56 -7.96 17.58
N ASN A 12 -14.53 -7.68 16.71
CA ASN A 12 -14.42 -7.91 15.26
C ASN A 12 -13.27 -7.10 14.62
N THR A 13 -12.93 -5.93 15.16
CA THR A 13 -11.83 -5.09 14.66
C THR A 13 -10.49 -5.75 14.96
N LEU A 14 -10.34 -6.24 16.20
CA LEU A 14 -9.14 -6.98 16.60
C LEU A 14 -8.99 -8.27 15.78
N LEU A 15 -10.06 -9.03 15.59
CA LEU A 15 -10.04 -10.26 14.79
C LEU A 15 -9.64 -9.96 13.34
N SER A 16 -10.25 -8.96 12.71
CA SER A 16 -9.90 -8.54 11.35
C SER A 16 -8.42 -8.11 11.24
N ASN A 17 -7.91 -7.35 12.22
CA ASN A 17 -6.51 -6.94 12.24
C ASN A 17 -5.55 -8.11 12.48
N LEU A 18 -5.94 -9.10 13.27
CA LEU A 18 -5.16 -10.33 13.48
C LEU A 18 -5.13 -11.18 12.21
N ASP A 19 -6.27 -11.39 11.55
CA ASP A 19 -6.34 -12.14 10.30
C ASP A 19 -5.49 -11.48 9.22
N PHE A 20 -5.61 -10.15 9.10
CA PHE A 20 -4.80 -9.37 8.17
C PHE A 20 -3.30 -9.47 8.51
N ALA A 21 -2.93 -9.30 9.79
CA ALA A 21 -1.54 -9.38 10.23
C ALA A 21 -0.93 -10.76 10.01
N GLU A 22 -1.70 -11.84 10.24
CA GLU A 22 -1.28 -13.20 9.99
C GLU A 22 -1.06 -13.44 8.49
N CYS A 23 -2.00 -13.02 7.64
CA CYS A 23 -1.86 -13.13 6.19
C CYS A 23 -0.62 -12.39 5.67
N PHE A 24 -0.40 -11.15 6.15
CA PHE A 24 0.77 -10.37 5.81
C PHE A 24 2.06 -11.06 6.27
N LEU A 25 2.07 -11.59 7.49
CA LEU A 25 3.25 -12.25 8.05
C LEU A 25 3.61 -13.57 7.38
N ARG A 26 2.61 -14.36 6.95
CA ARG A 26 2.83 -15.71 6.43
C ARG A 26 3.83 -15.73 5.27
N GLU A 27 3.71 -14.73 4.39
CA GLU A 27 4.58 -14.58 3.22
C GLU A 27 5.82 -13.71 3.53
N HIS A 28 5.85 -13.01 4.67
CA HIS A 28 6.91 -12.04 4.97
C HIS A 28 8.27 -12.71 5.20
N PRO A 29 9.38 -12.17 4.64
CA PRO A 29 10.72 -12.74 4.83
C PRO A 29 11.15 -12.85 6.30
N LEU A 30 10.57 -12.02 7.17
CA LEU A 30 10.83 -12.00 8.61
C LEU A 30 9.91 -12.91 9.44
N CYS A 31 9.06 -13.73 8.81
CA CYS A 31 8.04 -14.53 9.51
C CYS A 31 8.61 -15.41 10.63
N ARG A 32 9.79 -16.01 10.41
CA ARG A 32 10.46 -16.91 11.36
C ARG A 32 10.95 -16.23 12.64
N TRP A 33 11.11 -14.90 12.62
CA TRP A 33 11.59 -14.11 13.76
C TRP A 33 10.53 -13.12 14.26
N SER A 34 9.29 -13.29 13.82
CA SER A 34 8.21 -12.38 14.12
C SER A 34 7.21 -12.98 15.09
N MET A 35 6.74 -12.16 16.02
CA MET A 35 5.63 -12.47 16.89
C MET A 35 4.52 -11.45 16.65
N LEU A 36 3.27 -11.89 16.79
CA LEU A 36 2.11 -11.01 16.83
C LEU A 36 1.87 -10.59 18.27
N LEU A 37 2.00 -9.30 18.56
CA LEU A 37 1.70 -8.73 19.87
C LEU A 37 0.50 -7.80 19.76
N VAL A 38 -0.55 -8.06 20.54
CA VAL A 38 -1.68 -7.14 20.64
C VAL A 38 -1.27 -5.96 21.52
N LYS A 39 -1.39 -4.74 21.01
CA LYS A 39 -1.01 -3.49 21.68
C LYS A 39 -2.22 -2.55 21.79
N GLY A 40 -2.18 -1.67 22.79
CA GLY A 40 -3.29 -0.77 23.12
C GLY A 40 -4.49 -1.51 23.70
N ASN A 41 -5.69 -0.94 23.56
CA ASN A 41 -6.96 -1.55 23.97
C ASN A 41 -7.42 -2.70 23.06
N GLY A 42 -6.49 -3.44 22.45
CA GLY A 42 -6.81 -4.53 21.54
C GLY A 42 -7.03 -4.12 20.08
N LEU A 43 -6.62 -2.92 19.65
CA LEU A 43 -6.91 -2.45 18.28
C LEU A 43 -5.72 -2.59 17.32
N CYS A 44 -4.51 -2.76 17.85
CA CYS A 44 -3.30 -2.77 17.05
C CYS A 44 -2.55 -4.09 17.22
N VAL A 45 -2.05 -4.63 16.10
CA VAL A 45 -1.21 -5.83 16.10
C VAL A 45 0.19 -5.46 15.65
N GLN A 46 1.17 -5.62 16.55
CA GLN A 46 2.58 -5.47 16.23
C GLN A 46 3.10 -6.77 15.62
N ILE A 47 3.84 -6.65 14.53
CA ILE A 47 4.53 -7.73 13.85
C ILE A 47 6.04 -7.54 14.06
N GLY A 48 6.70 -8.55 14.65
CA GLY A 48 8.16 -8.58 14.83
C GLY A 48 8.61 -8.44 16.29
N ASN A 49 9.86 -8.82 16.59
CA ASN A 49 10.49 -8.68 17.91
C ASN A 49 11.59 -7.58 17.95
N SER A 50 11.81 -6.88 16.84
CA SER A 50 12.85 -5.85 16.77
C SER A 50 12.36 -4.51 17.30
N LYS A 51 13.21 -3.80 18.05
CA LYS A 51 12.98 -2.39 18.41
C LYS A 51 13.18 -1.43 17.22
N SER A 52 13.89 -1.88 16.17
CA SER A 52 14.22 -1.03 15.02
C SER A 52 13.21 -1.08 13.88
N HIS A 53 12.40 -2.14 13.79
CA HIS A 53 11.37 -2.32 12.77
C HIS A 53 10.07 -2.74 13.44
N VAL A 54 9.11 -1.83 13.47
CA VAL A 54 7.82 -2.06 14.11
C VAL A 54 6.74 -1.96 13.05
N PHE A 55 6.27 -3.10 12.58
CA PHE A 55 5.07 -3.18 11.76
C PHE A 55 3.85 -3.19 12.68
N MET A 56 2.90 -2.30 12.42
CA MET A 56 1.66 -2.15 13.17
C MET A 56 0.49 -2.25 12.20
N VAL A 57 -0.39 -3.23 12.42
CA VAL A 57 -1.69 -3.31 11.76
C VAL A 57 -2.72 -2.60 12.62
N SER A 58 -3.55 -1.75 12.03
CA SER A 58 -4.60 -0.99 12.72
C SER A 58 -5.76 -0.71 11.76
N SER A 59 -6.93 -0.34 12.30
CA SER A 59 -8.09 0.06 11.49
C SER A 59 -8.48 1.50 11.75
N ASP A 60 -9.09 2.15 10.76
CA ASP A 60 -9.71 3.46 10.96
C ASP A 60 -11.17 3.32 11.42
N SER A 61 -11.85 4.45 11.62
CA SER A 61 -13.27 4.49 12.00
C SER A 61 -14.22 3.91 10.94
N GLN A 62 -13.74 3.72 9.71
CA GLN A 62 -14.48 3.11 8.60
C GLN A 62 -14.13 1.62 8.44
N GLN A 63 -13.40 1.03 9.40
CA GLN A 63 -12.92 -0.36 9.37
C GLN A 63 -11.96 -0.66 8.22
N ASN A 64 -11.30 0.36 7.64
CA ASN A 64 -10.22 0.12 6.70
C ASN A 64 -8.98 -0.27 7.49
N THR A 65 -8.52 -1.52 7.32
CA THR A 65 -7.27 -1.99 7.90
C THR A 65 -6.07 -1.48 7.11
N TYR A 66 -5.07 -0.94 7.80
CA TYR A 66 -3.82 -0.43 7.25
C TYR A 66 -2.61 -0.96 8.01
N ILE A 67 -1.45 -0.94 7.34
CA ILE A 67 -0.15 -1.29 7.90
C ILE A 67 0.69 -0.03 8.02
N ASN A 68 1.24 0.19 9.20
CA ASN A 68 2.28 1.17 9.45
C ASN A 68 3.58 0.45 9.76
N LEU A 69 4.64 0.70 9.00
CA LEU A 69 6.00 0.34 9.37
C LEU A 69 6.69 1.55 9.97
N HIS A 70 7.15 1.45 11.21
CA HIS A 70 8.00 2.46 11.82
C HIS A 70 9.44 1.93 11.94
N MET A 71 10.38 2.68 11.37
CA MET A 71 11.81 2.41 11.45
C MET A 71 12.55 3.53 12.16
N TYR A 72 13.35 3.13 13.15
CA TYR A 72 14.24 4.03 13.88
C TYR A 72 15.64 3.96 13.30
N ILE A 73 16.15 5.10 12.85
CA ILE A 73 17.48 5.25 12.27
C ILE A 73 18.32 6.09 13.23
N ASN A 74 19.48 5.57 13.65
CA ASN A 74 20.38 6.23 14.60
C ASN A 74 21.29 7.29 13.94
N SER A 75 21.02 7.62 12.69
CA SER A 75 21.79 8.51 11.84
C SER A 75 20.83 9.28 10.91
N GLN A 76 21.39 10.18 10.11
CA GLN A 76 20.63 10.87 9.07
C GLN A 76 20.03 9.85 8.08
N ILE A 77 18.79 10.09 7.64
CA ILE A 77 18.12 9.19 6.70
C ILE A 77 18.77 9.34 5.31
N CYS A 78 19.29 8.25 4.76
CA CYS A 78 19.85 8.17 3.41
C CYS A 78 19.23 7.00 2.62
N SER A 79 19.59 6.88 1.33
CA SER A 79 19.02 5.89 0.40
C SER A 79 19.34 4.45 0.78
N GLU A 80 20.47 4.19 1.46
CA GLU A 80 20.87 2.87 1.95
C GLU A 80 19.92 2.32 3.02
N HIS A 81 19.23 3.21 3.75
CA HIS A 81 18.21 2.80 4.72
C HIS A 81 16.89 2.39 4.05
N ILE A 82 16.73 2.59 2.73
CA ILE A 82 15.49 2.32 2.00
C ILE A 82 15.63 1.00 1.23
N LEU A 83 15.39 -0.09 1.94
CA LEU A 83 15.44 -1.45 1.41
C LEU A 83 14.08 -1.86 0.81
N GLU A 84 14.09 -2.65 -0.26
CA GLU A 84 12.86 -3.19 -0.87
C GLU A 84 12.07 -4.07 0.11
N SER A 85 12.76 -4.76 1.03
CA SER A 85 12.14 -5.56 2.08
C SER A 85 11.23 -4.75 3.02
N HIS A 86 11.41 -3.43 3.11
CA HIS A 86 10.53 -2.54 3.87
C HIS A 86 9.15 -2.38 3.21
N PHE A 87 9.07 -2.68 1.92
CA PHE A 87 7.87 -2.61 1.09
C PHE A 87 7.32 -4.01 0.78
N PHE A 88 7.77 -5.06 1.48
CA PHE A 88 7.31 -6.41 1.20
C PHE A 88 5.78 -6.52 1.31
N GLY A 89 5.15 -7.19 0.34
CA GLY A 89 3.69 -7.34 0.28
C GLY A 89 2.91 -6.05 -0.02
N HIS A 90 3.61 -4.92 -0.25
CA HIS A 90 3.00 -3.64 -0.59
C HIS A 90 2.52 -3.63 -2.04
N SER A 91 1.22 -3.49 -2.26
CA SER A 91 0.66 -3.22 -3.59
C SER A 91 0.65 -1.72 -3.87
N CYS A 92 1.68 -1.23 -4.56
CA CYS A 92 1.81 0.19 -4.84
C CYS A 92 0.68 0.69 -5.77
N GLN A 93 -0.01 1.75 -5.37
CA GLN A 93 -1.04 2.38 -6.20
C GLN A 93 -0.46 3.18 -7.36
N ASP A 94 0.83 3.53 -7.31
CA ASP A 94 1.58 4.12 -8.42
C ASP A 94 2.47 3.02 -9.02
N GLU A 95 1.98 2.32 -10.05
CA GLU A 95 2.76 1.26 -10.67
C GLU A 95 3.75 1.79 -11.72
N ILE A 96 3.76 3.12 -11.97
CA ILE A 96 4.75 3.79 -12.83
C ILE A 96 6.00 4.09 -12.02
N GLN A 97 5.84 4.61 -10.80
CA GLN A 97 6.95 4.95 -9.91
C GLN A 97 6.65 4.45 -8.49
N CYS A 98 7.28 3.34 -8.11
CA CYS A 98 7.01 2.70 -6.83
C CYS A 98 7.36 3.59 -5.63
N SER A 99 6.71 3.30 -4.51
CA SER A 99 6.98 3.92 -3.22
C SER A 99 8.46 3.85 -2.83
N SER A 100 9.18 2.76 -3.14
CA SER A 100 10.62 2.62 -2.83
C SER A 100 11.49 3.57 -3.64
N SER A 101 11.24 3.71 -4.94
CA SER A 101 11.94 4.68 -5.80
C SER A 101 11.69 6.11 -5.35
N ARG A 102 10.43 6.48 -5.08
CA ARG A 102 10.12 7.83 -4.56
C ARG A 102 10.72 8.11 -3.20
N ALA A 103 10.80 7.10 -2.34
CA ALA A 103 11.44 7.25 -1.04
C ALA A 103 12.94 7.55 -1.21
N ARG A 104 13.63 6.86 -2.13
CA ARG A 104 15.04 7.11 -2.45
C ARG A 104 15.26 8.50 -3.03
N GLU A 105 14.43 8.93 -3.97
CA GLU A 105 14.50 10.30 -4.51
C GLU A 105 14.30 11.35 -3.41
N ALA A 106 13.33 11.13 -2.51
CA ALA A 106 13.01 12.07 -1.45
C ALA A 106 14.17 12.32 -0.48
N VAL A 107 15.00 11.31 -0.19
CA VAL A 107 16.18 11.45 0.67
C VAL A 107 17.40 12.01 -0.07
N HIS A 108 17.43 11.95 -1.41
CA HIS A 108 18.49 12.60 -2.20
C HIS A 108 18.30 14.11 -2.27
N GLU A 109 17.06 14.59 -2.24
CA GLU A 109 16.74 16.02 -2.39
C GLU A 109 16.98 16.85 -1.11
N SER A 110 17.11 16.22 0.06
CA SER A 110 17.12 16.94 1.33
C SER A 110 17.66 16.10 2.49
N ASP A 111 18.30 16.78 3.45
CA ASP A 111 18.71 16.19 4.72
C ASP A 111 17.49 15.97 5.62
N LEU A 112 16.94 14.76 5.60
CA LEU A 112 15.72 14.42 6.32
C LEU A 112 16.00 13.73 7.66
N ASP A 113 15.30 14.20 8.69
CA ASP A 113 15.20 13.53 9.99
C ASP A 113 13.98 12.60 10.06
N ARG A 114 12.94 12.89 9.26
CA ARG A 114 11.75 12.04 9.15
C ARG A 114 11.26 11.96 7.71
N LEU A 115 11.08 10.74 7.24
CA LEU A 115 10.44 10.47 5.95
C LEU A 115 9.18 9.64 6.18
N THR A 116 8.04 10.17 5.75
CA THR A 116 6.77 9.44 5.76
C THR A 116 6.38 9.12 4.33
N ILE A 117 6.21 7.84 4.01
CA ILE A 117 5.72 7.37 2.72
C ILE A 117 4.30 6.86 2.92
N LYS A 118 3.34 7.42 2.19
CA LYS A 118 1.93 7.00 2.20
C LYS A 118 1.55 6.45 0.83
N CYS A 119 1.02 5.24 0.80
CA CYS A 119 0.55 4.61 -0.42
C CYS A 119 -0.59 3.64 -0.12
N ASN A 120 -1.81 4.00 -0.50
CA ASN A 120 -3.03 3.23 -0.19
C ASN A 120 -3.12 2.90 1.32
N ARG A 121 -3.27 1.61 1.68
CA ARG A 121 -3.35 1.09 3.05
C ARG A 121 -1.99 0.94 3.73
N PHE A 122 -0.93 1.45 3.13
CA PHE A 122 0.44 1.24 3.58
C PHE A 122 1.13 2.56 3.89
N THR A 123 1.65 2.68 5.11
CA THR A 123 2.49 3.82 5.53
C THR A 123 3.82 3.31 6.03
N ILE A 124 4.92 3.91 5.57
CA ILE A 124 6.24 3.72 6.16
C ILE A 124 6.69 5.04 6.76
N ILE A 125 7.22 4.98 7.98
CA ILE A 125 7.81 6.11 8.65
C ILE A 125 9.25 5.74 8.99
N PHE A 126 10.19 6.47 8.41
CA PHE A 126 11.58 6.48 8.84
C PHE A 126 11.77 7.66 9.78
N THR A 127 12.39 7.45 10.94
CA THR A 127 12.57 8.49 11.95
C THR A 127 13.96 8.42 12.57
N ASN A 128 14.63 9.57 12.57
CA ASN A 128 15.80 9.87 13.37
C ASN A 128 15.36 10.44 14.73
N TYR A 129 16.24 10.44 15.74
CA TYR A 129 16.00 11.07 17.05
C TYR A 129 15.84 12.59 16.97
N ARG A 130 16.30 13.20 15.87
CA ARG A 130 16.04 14.60 15.52
C ARG A 130 14.68 14.67 14.82
N LEU A 131 13.91 15.74 14.99
CA LEU A 131 12.55 15.85 14.42
C LEU A 131 12.33 17.17 13.69
N TYR A 132 13.39 17.76 13.13
CA TYR A 132 13.33 19.09 12.54
C TYR A 132 12.90 19.00 11.07
N ASN A 133 13.61 18.21 10.27
CA ASN A 133 13.37 18.11 8.83
C ASN A 133 12.51 16.91 8.50
N HIS A 134 11.28 17.14 8.03
CA HIS A 134 10.34 16.09 7.70
C HIS A 134 9.79 16.24 6.29
N LYS A 135 9.60 15.10 5.61
CA LYS A 135 8.98 15.04 4.28
C LYS A 135 7.94 13.93 4.25
N THR A 136 6.81 14.22 3.62
CA THR A 136 5.79 13.22 3.32
C THR A 136 5.73 13.02 1.82
N VAL A 137 5.92 11.78 1.37
CA VAL A 137 5.69 11.35 0.00
C VAL A 137 4.37 10.60 -0.03
N GLU A 138 3.41 11.14 -0.75
CA GLU A 138 2.15 10.46 -1.02
C GLU A 138 2.09 10.07 -2.50
N THR A 139 1.88 8.78 -2.76
CA THR A 139 1.82 8.27 -4.14
C THR A 139 0.49 8.60 -4.78
N LYS A 140 0.48 8.79 -6.11
CA LYS A 140 -0.76 9.01 -6.87
C LYS A 140 -1.24 7.66 -7.41
N CYS A 141 -2.55 7.43 -7.48
CA CYS A 141 -3.05 6.19 -8.07
C CYS A 141 -2.90 6.24 -9.60
N GLN A 142 -1.91 5.52 -10.11
CA GLN A 142 -1.55 5.42 -11.51
C GLN A 142 -1.45 3.95 -11.89
N LEU A 143 -2.41 3.49 -12.69
CA LEU A 143 -2.63 2.10 -13.08
C LEU A 143 -2.29 1.93 -14.57
N PRO A 144 -1.02 1.75 -14.92
CA PRO A 144 -0.61 1.54 -16.29
C PRO A 144 -1.12 0.21 -16.85
N LEU A 145 -1.42 0.24 -18.15
CA LEU A 145 -1.72 -0.93 -18.96
C LEU A 145 -0.82 -0.94 -20.20
N LYS A 146 -0.41 -2.13 -20.67
CA LYS A 146 0.38 -2.24 -21.91
C LYS A 146 -0.43 -1.71 -23.10
N THR A 147 -1.67 -2.18 -23.20
CA THR A 147 -2.73 -1.73 -24.10
C THR A 147 -4.03 -1.71 -23.32
N ILE A 148 -4.96 -0.82 -23.67
CA ILE A 148 -6.26 -0.77 -22.96
C ILE A 148 -7.15 -1.84 -23.57
N THR A 149 -7.26 -2.98 -22.89
CA THR A 149 -8.15 -4.07 -23.26
C THR A 149 -9.15 -4.33 -22.14
N VAL A 150 -10.21 -5.07 -22.46
CA VAL A 150 -11.20 -5.49 -21.46
C VAL A 150 -10.54 -6.29 -20.34
N GLU A 151 -9.62 -7.19 -20.68
CA GLU A 151 -8.86 -7.99 -19.71
C GLU A 151 -8.02 -7.11 -18.79
N GLY A 152 -7.29 -6.14 -19.36
CA GLY A 152 -6.50 -5.19 -18.57
C GLY A 152 -7.36 -4.35 -17.63
N LEU A 153 -8.52 -3.89 -18.09
CA LEU A 153 -9.48 -3.16 -17.25
C LEU A 153 -10.07 -4.06 -16.14
N LEU A 154 -10.36 -5.33 -16.44
CA LEU A 154 -10.82 -6.30 -15.44
C LEU A 154 -9.75 -6.58 -14.37
N GLU A 155 -8.48 -6.70 -14.75
CA GLU A 155 -7.38 -6.81 -13.79
C GLU A 155 -7.32 -5.59 -12.86
N LYS A 156 -7.47 -4.37 -13.40
CA LYS A 156 -7.50 -3.14 -12.59
C LYS A 156 -8.75 -3.05 -11.72
N LYS A 157 -9.90 -3.56 -12.18
CA LYS A 157 -11.11 -3.70 -11.36
C LYS A 157 -10.86 -4.60 -10.15
N ILE A 158 -10.29 -5.79 -10.38
CA ILE A 158 -9.97 -6.75 -9.30
C ILE A 158 -9.02 -6.11 -8.29
N TRP A 159 -7.99 -5.42 -8.77
CA TRP A 159 -7.07 -4.69 -7.91
C TRP A 159 -7.79 -3.63 -7.07
N LEU A 160 -8.66 -2.81 -7.67
CA LEU A 160 -9.44 -1.79 -6.96
C LEU A 160 -10.37 -2.39 -5.91
N GLN A 161 -11.04 -3.50 -6.24
CA GLN A 161 -11.90 -4.21 -5.29
C GLN A 161 -11.11 -4.74 -4.09
N LYS A 162 -9.85 -5.16 -4.29
CA LYS A 162 -8.96 -5.64 -3.23
C LYS A 162 -8.38 -4.52 -2.38
N GLU A 163 -7.89 -3.46 -3.03
CA GLU A 163 -7.10 -2.41 -2.38
C GLU A 163 -7.94 -1.21 -1.91
N LYS A 164 -9.11 -0.98 -2.51
CA LYS A 164 -10.01 0.15 -2.26
C LYS A 164 -11.48 -0.31 -2.29
N ALA A 165 -11.79 -1.34 -1.52
CA ALA A 165 -13.11 -1.99 -1.50
C ALA A 165 -14.30 -1.03 -1.26
N THR A 166 -14.07 0.08 -0.55
CA THR A 166 -15.06 1.11 -0.23
C THR A 166 -15.25 2.16 -1.33
N CYS A 167 -14.38 2.19 -2.35
CA CYS A 167 -14.45 3.13 -3.47
C CYS A 167 -15.40 2.63 -4.57
N HIS A 168 -16.69 2.53 -4.23
CA HIS A 168 -17.72 2.00 -5.12
C HIS A 168 -17.92 2.85 -6.38
N GLY A 169 -17.75 4.18 -6.29
CA GLY A 169 -17.84 5.06 -7.45
C GLY A 169 -16.71 4.82 -8.44
N LEU A 170 -15.47 4.65 -7.96
CA LEU A 170 -14.33 4.30 -8.82
C LEU A 170 -14.51 2.94 -9.50
N ILE A 171 -15.03 1.94 -8.78
CA ILE A 171 -15.35 0.63 -9.35
C ILE A 171 -16.40 0.76 -10.45
N ALA A 172 -17.46 1.55 -10.21
CA ALA A 172 -18.50 1.82 -11.22
C ALA A 172 -17.95 2.53 -12.46
N CYS A 173 -16.98 3.44 -12.30
CA CYS A 173 -16.29 4.06 -13.43
C CYS A 173 -15.54 3.02 -14.29
N ILE A 174 -14.87 2.04 -13.67
CA ILE A 174 -14.22 0.96 -14.42
C ILE A 174 -15.24 0.05 -15.10
N ASP A 175 -16.35 -0.28 -14.42
CA ASP A 175 -17.43 -1.06 -15.03
C ASP A 175 -18.01 -0.37 -16.28
N HIS A 176 -18.14 0.96 -16.24
CA HIS A 176 -18.54 1.74 -17.39
C HIS A 176 -17.50 1.67 -18.52
N LEU A 177 -16.21 1.80 -18.22
CA LEU A 177 -15.15 1.65 -19.22
C LEU A 177 -15.15 0.25 -19.84
N ILE A 178 -15.28 -0.80 -19.04
CA ILE A 178 -15.36 -2.19 -19.54
C ILE A 178 -16.54 -2.34 -20.50
N LYS A 179 -17.72 -1.82 -20.13
CA LYS A 179 -18.91 -1.86 -20.98
C LYS A 179 -18.68 -1.12 -22.30
N LEU A 180 -18.03 0.04 -22.27
CA LEU A 180 -17.70 0.82 -23.46
C LEU A 180 -16.81 0.02 -24.43
N TYR A 181 -15.74 -0.61 -23.92
CA TYR A 181 -14.81 -1.42 -24.72
C TYR A 181 -15.44 -2.74 -25.21
N LEU A 182 -16.45 -3.27 -24.52
CA LEU A 182 -17.19 -4.44 -24.98
C LEU A 182 -18.23 -4.13 -26.08
N THR A 183 -18.73 -2.90 -26.13
CA THR A 183 -19.88 -2.53 -26.97
C THR A 183 -19.52 -1.65 -28.16
N THR A 184 -18.30 -1.11 -28.20
CA THR A 184 -17.83 -0.20 -29.25
C THR A 184 -16.79 -0.90 -30.11
N SER A 185 -17.10 -1.11 -31.39
CA SER A 185 -16.21 -1.77 -32.36
C SER A 185 -14.90 -1.01 -32.61
N ASP A 186 -14.91 0.32 -32.42
CA ASP A 186 -13.78 1.22 -32.65
C ASP A 186 -13.24 1.83 -31.34
N ALA A 187 -13.28 1.09 -30.24
CA ALA A 187 -12.72 1.56 -28.98
C ALA A 187 -11.20 1.84 -29.14
N PRO A 188 -10.69 2.98 -28.65
CA PRO A 188 -9.30 3.34 -28.88
C PRO A 188 -8.34 2.43 -28.09
N ASP A 189 -7.40 1.78 -28.79
CA ASP A 189 -6.37 0.91 -28.21
C ASP A 189 -5.33 1.66 -27.35
N SER A 190 -5.21 2.97 -27.60
CA SER A 190 -4.36 3.90 -26.87
C SER A 190 -5.21 5.00 -26.26
N GLY A 191 -5.02 5.26 -24.98
CA GLY A 191 -5.84 6.22 -24.27
C GLY A 191 -5.30 6.54 -22.89
N ARG A 192 -5.86 7.60 -22.32
CA ARG A 192 -5.65 7.98 -20.93
C ARG A 192 -7.01 8.26 -20.33
N PHE A 193 -7.36 7.50 -19.31
CA PHE A 193 -8.56 7.73 -18.53
C PHE A 193 -8.20 8.37 -17.19
N ILE A 194 -8.94 9.40 -16.82
CA ILE A 194 -8.90 10.00 -15.49
C ILE A 194 -10.24 9.71 -14.85
N LEU A 195 -10.25 8.83 -13.87
CA LEU A 195 -11.44 8.49 -13.09
C LEU A 195 -11.44 9.35 -11.83
N HIS A 196 -12.59 9.95 -11.53
CA HIS A 196 -12.76 10.77 -10.33
C HIS A 196 -14.08 10.41 -9.66
N ALA A 197 -13.97 9.78 -8.50
CA ALA A 197 -15.08 9.40 -7.65
C ALA A 197 -14.53 9.17 -6.23
N ASP A 198 -15.40 9.12 -5.22
CA ASP A 198 -15.01 8.78 -3.84
C ASP A 198 -13.91 9.69 -3.24
N LYS A 199 -13.81 10.94 -3.73
CA LYS A 199 -12.73 11.91 -3.41
C LYS A 199 -11.33 11.48 -3.84
N GLU A 200 -11.24 10.48 -4.72
CA GLU A 200 -10.00 9.96 -5.26
C GLU A 200 -9.90 10.16 -6.78
N ILE A 201 -8.67 10.30 -7.26
CA ILE A 201 -8.38 10.40 -8.70
C ILE A 201 -7.47 9.24 -9.09
N ILE A 202 -7.92 8.44 -10.06
CA ILE A 202 -7.18 7.33 -10.65
C ILE A 202 -6.84 7.64 -12.09
N ARG A 203 -5.60 7.37 -12.48
CA ARG A 203 -5.15 7.51 -13.87
C ARG A 203 -4.88 6.12 -14.45
N ILE A 204 -5.63 5.75 -15.48
CA ILE A 204 -5.32 4.58 -16.30
C ILE A 204 -4.62 5.09 -17.55
N VAL A 205 -3.41 4.63 -17.78
CA VAL A 205 -2.57 5.08 -18.92
C VAL A 205 -2.11 3.89 -19.74
N SER A 206 -2.21 3.98 -21.06
CA SER A 206 -1.49 3.06 -21.93
C SER A 206 -0.01 3.45 -21.96
N LEU A 207 0.89 2.52 -21.59
CA LEU A 207 2.34 2.74 -21.61
C LEU A 207 3.02 2.32 -22.92
N GLY A 208 2.29 1.71 -23.87
CA GLY A 208 2.92 1.09 -25.02
C GLY A 208 4.00 0.06 -24.61
N ASN A 209 5.12 0.00 -25.35
CA ASN A 209 6.24 -0.92 -25.09
C ASN A 209 7.20 -0.47 -23.96
N LEU A 210 6.89 0.58 -23.20
CA LEU A 210 7.75 1.04 -22.10
C LEU A 210 7.47 0.22 -20.84
N ILE A 211 8.27 -0.83 -20.62
CA ILE A 211 8.19 -1.66 -19.40
C ILE A 211 9.29 -1.21 -18.43
N ASN A 212 8.94 -0.36 -17.46
CA ASN A 212 9.56 -0.36 -16.15
C ASN A 212 8.45 -0.65 -15.14
N ARG A 213 8.10 -1.93 -14.98
CA ARG A 213 7.13 -2.35 -13.98
C ARG A 213 7.76 -2.26 -12.60
N CYS A 214 7.02 -1.70 -11.66
CA CYS A 214 7.31 -1.85 -10.24
C CYS A 214 7.10 -3.33 -9.85
N ILE A 215 8.17 -4.12 -9.83
CA ILE A 215 8.15 -5.46 -9.25
C ILE A 215 8.63 -5.30 -7.81
N VAL A 216 7.69 -5.22 -6.88
CA VAL A 216 7.99 -5.41 -5.45
C VAL A 216 7.70 -6.88 -5.19
N MET A 217 8.74 -7.67 -4.98
CA MET A 217 8.66 -9.11 -4.64
C MET A 217 8.32 -9.28 -3.16
#